data_AF-A0A9E5ZGD8-F1
#
_entry.id   AF-A0A9E5ZGD8-F1
#
_cell.length_a   1.000
_cell.length_b   1.000
_cell.length_c   1.000
_cell.angle_alpha   90.00
_cell.angle_beta   90.00
_cell.angle_gamma   90.00
#
_symmetry.space_group_name_H-M   'P 1'
#
loop_
_entity.id
_entity.type
_entity.pdbx_description
1 polymer ?
#
loop_
_entity_poly.entity_id
_entity_poly.type
_entity_poly.pdbx_seq_one_letter_code
_entity_poly.pdbx_strand_id
1 'polypeptide(L)' 'MVFNHIDGKPRRYIIVRKKIEDRPKAAGQFLFEDLPGYQFSCYVTNLDLPLDQIWNIYNTRADCENRIKELKQDFG' A
#
# COMPACT_ATOMS: atom_id res chain seq x y z
N MET A 1 -2.94 -9.78 9.45
CA MET A 1 -1.94 -10.74 9.96
C MET A 1 -0.97 -9.98 10.84
N VAL A 2 -0.55 -10.49 11.99
CA VAL A 2 0.45 -9.83 12.85
C VAL A 2 1.72 -10.66 12.77
N PHE A 3 2.84 -10.02 12.45
CA PHE A 3 4.14 -10.67 12.36
C PHE A 3 5.10 -10.00 13.33
N ASN A 4 5.90 -10.84 13.99
CA ASN A 4 6.89 -10.43 14.97
C ASN A 4 8.26 -10.76 14.39
N HIS A 5 9.09 -9.73 14.21
CA HIS A 5 10.50 -9.97 13.94
C HIS A 5 11.20 -10.45 15.21
N ILE A 6 12.22 -11.28 15.08
CA ILE A 6 12.85 -12.02 16.20
C ILE A 6 13.35 -11.08 17.31
N ASP A 7 13.77 -9.86 16.95
CA ASP A 7 14.18 -8.80 17.89
C ASP A 7 13.34 -7.50 17.77
N GLY A 8 12.14 -7.58 17.17
CA GLY A 8 11.32 -6.41 16.82
C GLY A 8 9.98 -6.34 17.55
N LYS A 9 9.44 -5.12 17.64
CA LYS A 9 8.05 -4.91 18.12
C LYS A 9 7.05 -5.55 17.14
N PRO A 10 5.93 -6.11 17.64
CA PRO A 10 4.87 -6.65 16.79
C PRO A 10 4.36 -5.61 15.80
N ARG A 11 4.23 -5.99 14.52
CA ARG A 11 3.65 -5.12 13.48
C ARG A 11 2.50 -5.83 12.78
N ARG A 12 1.49 -5.05 12.40
CA ARG A 12 0.36 -5.54 11.62
C ARG A 12 0.70 -5.44 10.15
N TYR A 13 0.65 -6.58 9.48
CA TYR A 13 0.82 -6.73 8.05
C TYR A 13 -0.55 -6.94 7.39
N ILE A 14 -0.79 -6.13 6.37
CA ILE A 14 -2.01 -6.15 5.56
C ILE A 14 -1.58 -6.34 4.11
N ILE A 15 -2.02 -7.44 3.51
CA ILE A 15 -1.75 -7.75 2.11
C ILE A 15 -3.06 -7.55 1.35
N VAL A 16 -3.01 -6.67 0.36
CA VAL A 16 -4.14 -6.41 -0.55
C VAL A 16 -3.80 -7.03 -1.89
N ARG A 17 -4.66 -7.95 -2.33
CA ARG A 17 -4.60 -8.59 -3.64
C ARG A 17 -5.60 -7.90 -4.56
N LYS A 18 -5.13 -7.38 -5.69
CA LYS A 18 -5.95 -6.74 -6.73
C LYS A 18 -5.89 -7.57 -8.00
N LYS A 19 -7.03 -7.85 -8.63
CA LYS A 19 -7.08 -8.42 -9.97
C LYS A 19 -6.78 -7.35 -11.00
N ILE A 20 -5.92 -7.66 -11.95
CA ILE A 20 -5.50 -6.71 -12.98
C ILE A 20 -6.61 -6.45 -13.99
N GLU A 21 -7.39 -7.47 -14.33
CA GLU A 21 -8.53 -7.36 -15.25
C GLU A 21 -9.57 -6.33 -14.76
N ASP A 22 -9.87 -6.34 -13.45
CA ASP A 22 -10.84 -5.42 -12.85
C ASP A 22 -10.30 -3.98 -12.75
N ARG A 23 -8.97 -3.81 -12.65
CA ARG A 23 -8.31 -2.51 -12.46
C ARG A 23 -6.94 -2.45 -13.16
N PRO A 24 -6.90 -2.15 -14.47
CA PRO A 24 -5.66 -2.13 -15.25
C PRO A 24 -4.71 -0.98 -14.88
N LYS A 25 -5.21 0.08 -14.22
CA LYS A 25 -4.42 1.22 -13.73
C LYS A 25 -4.04 1.11 -12.24
N ALA A 26 -4.28 -0.04 -11.61
CA ALA A 26 -3.97 -0.20 -10.20
C ALA A 26 -2.45 -0.12 -9.95
N ALA A 27 -2.07 0.62 -8.90
CA ALA A 27 -0.72 0.60 -8.37
C ALA A 27 -0.49 -0.67 -7.54
N GLY A 28 0.67 -1.32 -7.73
CA GLY A 28 1.11 -2.52 -7.03
C GLY A 28 2.31 -3.18 -7.73
N GLN A 29 2.89 -4.21 -7.11
CA GLN A 29 3.99 -4.97 -7.71
C GLN A 29 3.54 -6.41 -7.99
N PHE A 30 4.06 -6.97 -9.07
CA PHE A 30 3.99 -8.41 -9.35
C PHE A 30 4.98 -9.09 -8.42
N LEU A 31 4.48 -9.59 -7.29
CA LEU A 31 5.30 -10.23 -6.26
C LEU A 31 5.48 -11.73 -6.47
N PHE A 32 4.58 -12.36 -7.24
CA PHE A 32 4.59 -13.81 -7.46
C PHE A 32 4.41 -14.11 -8.95
N GLU A 33 5.37 -14.82 -9.54
CA GLU A 33 5.36 -15.22 -10.95
C GLU A 33 4.22 -16.20 -11.25
N ASP A 34 3.82 -17.02 -10.25
CA ASP A 34 2.73 -18.00 -10.37
C ASP A 34 1.33 -17.36 -10.44
N LEU A 35 1.21 -16.04 -10.22
CA LEU A 35 -0.05 -15.29 -10.17
C LEU A 35 -0.01 -14.04 -11.07
N PRO A 36 0.20 -14.19 -12.40
CA PRO A 36 0.42 -13.07 -13.31
C PRO A 36 -0.81 -12.15 -13.48
N GLY A 37 -2.00 -12.59 -13.06
CA GLY A 37 -3.24 -11.79 -13.08
C GLY A 37 -3.49 -10.94 -11.83
N TYR A 38 -2.59 -10.99 -10.85
CA TYR A 38 -2.78 -10.32 -9.57
C TYR A 38 -1.61 -9.39 -9.22
N GLN A 39 -1.96 -8.18 -8.84
CA GLN A 39 -1.03 -7.27 -8.18
C GLN A 39 -1.21 -7.33 -6.67
N PHE A 40 -0.09 -7.25 -5.97
CA PHE A 40 -0.06 -7.28 -4.53
C PHE A 40 0.45 -5.95 -4.00
N SER A 41 -0.16 -5.49 -2.91
CA SER A 41 0.28 -4.35 -2.13
C SER A 41 0.39 -4.78 -0.67
N CYS A 42 1.53 -4.50 -0.04
CA CYS A 42 1.76 -4.82 1.37
C CYS A 42 1.82 -3.52 2.17
N TYR A 43 0.99 -3.43 3.21
CA TYR A 43 1.00 -2.33 4.16
C TYR A 43 1.43 -2.85 5.53
N VAL A 44 2.41 -2.17 6.12
CA VAL A 44 2.88 -2.44 7.47
C VAL A 44 2.47 -1.26 8.34
N THR A 45 1.65 -1.53 9.35
CA THR A 45 1.12 -0.50 10.24
C THR A 45 1.10 -0.97 11.69
N ASN A 46 1.11 -0.01 12.61
CA ASN A 46 0.86 -0.21 14.04
C ASN A 46 -0.53 0.29 14.46
N LEU A 47 -1.35 0.75 13.51
CA LEU A 47 -2.70 1.23 13.78
C LEU A 47 -3.65 0.05 13.96
N ASP A 48 -4.51 0.15 14.98
CA ASP A 48 -5.57 -0.82 15.25
C ASP A 48 -6.90 -0.43 14.60
N LEU A 49 -6.81 0.14 13.40
CA LEU A 49 -7.98 0.59 12.64
C LEU A 49 -8.57 -0.57 11.79
N PRO A 50 -9.85 -0.44 11.38
CA PRO A 50 -10.45 -1.29 10.37
C PRO A 50 -9.68 -1.27 9.03
N LEU A 51 -9.79 -2.36 8.26
CA LEU A 51 -9.00 -2.58 7.05
C LEU A 51 -9.28 -1.55 5.95
N ASP A 52 -10.54 -1.16 5.80
CA ASP A 52 -11.05 -0.14 4.88
C ASP A 52 -10.45 1.23 5.19
N GLN A 53 -10.37 1.60 6.47
CA GLN A 53 -9.76 2.86 6.88
C GLN A 53 -8.25 2.87 6.61
N ILE A 54 -7.56 1.77 6.93
CA ILE A 54 -6.12 1.65 6.64
C ILE A 54 -5.89 1.77 5.13
N TRP A 55 -6.67 1.05 4.33
CA TRP A 55 -6.57 1.12 2.88
C TRP A 55 -6.79 2.55 2.37
N ASN A 56 -7.82 3.25 2.88
CA ASN A 56 -8.10 4.63 2.49
C ASN A 56 -6.95 5.58 2.87
N ILE A 57 -6.40 5.47 4.09
CA ILE A 57 -5.26 6.29 4.54
C ILE A 57 -4.05 6.12 3.61
N TYR A 58 -3.70 4.88 3.27
CA TYR A 58 -2.57 4.63 2.36
C TYR A 58 -2.89 5.02 0.92
N ASN A 59 -4.15 4.90 0.47
CA ASN A 59 -4.56 5.31 -0.87
C ASN A 59 -4.52 6.84 -1.02
N THR A 60 -4.99 7.60 -0.02
CA THR A 60 -4.89 9.08 -0.01
C THR A 60 -3.46 9.55 0.11
N ARG A 61 -2.56 8.78 0.75
CA ARG A 61 -1.13 9.12 0.83
C ARG A 61 -0.43 9.19 -0.52
N ALA A 62 -0.90 8.47 -1.52
CA ALA A 62 -0.38 8.60 -2.88
C ALA A 62 -0.56 10.02 -3.43
N ASP A 63 -1.57 10.75 -2.97
CA ASP A 63 -1.81 12.16 -3.35
C ASP A 63 -0.79 13.12 -2.72
N CYS A 64 -0.18 12.74 -1.58
CA CYS A 64 0.85 13.56 -0.95
C CYS A 64 2.10 13.73 -1.84
N GLU A 65 2.45 12.75 -2.68
CA GLU A 65 3.56 12.90 -3.64
C GLU A 65 3.25 13.95 -4.70
N ASN A 66 2.01 14.00 -5.20
CA ASN A 66 1.58 15.01 -6.15
C ASN A 66 1.63 16.40 -5.52
N ARG A 67 1.16 16.52 -4.27
CA ARG A 67 1.20 17.78 -3.51
C ARG A 67 2.62 18.28 -3.22
N ILE A 68 3.57 17.37 -2.96
CA ILE A 68 5.00 17.72 -2.82
C ILE A 68 5.58 18.15 -4.18
N LYS A 69 5.19 17.51 -5.29
CA LYS A 69 5.62 17.91 -6.64
C LYS A 69 5.08 19.29 -7.01
N GLU A 70 3.80 19.55 -6.75
CA GLU A 70 3.17 20.87 -6.93
C GLU A 70 3.91 21.95 -6.12
N LEU A 71 4.15 21.70 -4.84
CA LEU A 71 4.92 22.62 -3.99
C LEU A 71 6.35 22.87 -4.50
N LYS A 72 7.03 21.85 -5.06
CA LYS A 72 8.35 22.05 -5.67
C LYS A 72 8.30 22.84 -6.97
N GLN A 73 7.22 22.71 -7.75
CA GLN A 73 7.05 23.45 -8.99
C GLN A 73 6.73 24.93 -8.76
N ASP A 74 5.97 25.23 -7.70
CA ASP A 74 5.59 26.60 -7.35
C ASP A 74 6.68 27.38 -6.59
N PHE A 75 7.59 26.70 -5.89
CA PHE A 75 8.64 27.34 -5.07
C PHE A 75 10.06 27.31 -5.65
N GLY A 76 10.26 26.80 -6.87
CA GLY A 76 11.47 27.00 -7.69
C GLY A 76 12.81 26.74 -7.01
#